data_AF-A0A7C2IMS3-F1
#
_entry.id   AF-A0A7C2IMS3-F1
#
_cell.length_a   1.000
_cell.length_b   1.000
_cell.length_c   1.000
_cell.angle_alpha   90.00
_cell.angle_beta   90.00
_cell.angle_gamma   90.00
#
_symmetry.space_group_name_H-M   'P 1'
#
loop_
_entity.id
_entity.type
_entity.pdbx_description
1 polymer ?
#
loop_
_entity_poly.entity_id
_entity_poly.type
_entity_poly.pdbx_seq_one_letter_code
_entity_poly.pdbx_strand_id
1 'polypeptide(L)'
;MLSEIPKDLAKMSKKQLDKEICRVGIIAELDAINLYEQLAAMTGNTLIKKVLMDIAKEEKTHVGEFQALLLMEDKEQVKEMEEGREEVEEMKG
;
A
#
# COMPACT_ATOMS: atom_id res chain seq x y z
N MET A 1 9.53 -3.56 5.67
CA MET A 1 9.50 -5.06 5.67
C MET A 1 10.07 -5.49 4.32
N LEU A 2 11.06 -6.36 4.11
CA LEU A 2 11.45 -7.62 4.76
C LEU A 2 10.22 -8.49 5.07
N SER A 3 9.58 -8.94 4.00
CA SER A 3 8.30 -9.64 3.91
C SER A 3 8.22 -10.88 4.79
N GLU A 4 7.72 -10.76 6.01
CA GLU A 4 7.14 -11.91 6.71
C GLU A 4 5.64 -11.89 6.52
N ILE A 5 5.14 -12.83 5.72
CA ILE A 5 3.71 -13.14 5.69
C ILE A 5 3.35 -13.70 7.08
N PRO A 6 2.29 -13.20 7.74
CA PRO A 6 1.90 -13.69 9.05
C PRO A 6 1.74 -15.21 9.01
N LYS A 7 2.48 -15.92 9.87
CA LYS A 7 2.56 -17.40 9.90
C LYS A 7 1.21 -18.09 10.16
N ASP A 8 0.18 -17.33 10.50
CA ASP A 8 -1.16 -17.82 10.85
C ASP A 8 -2.26 -17.53 9.81
N LEU A 9 -1.92 -17.06 8.61
CA LEU A 9 -2.91 -16.91 7.52
C LEU A 9 -3.66 -18.22 7.21
N ALA A 10 -3.03 -19.37 7.39
CA ALA A 10 -3.62 -20.69 7.17
C ALA A 10 -4.78 -21.03 8.13
N LYS A 11 -4.93 -20.31 9.25
CA LYS A 11 -6.00 -20.53 10.23
C LYS A 11 -7.21 -19.62 10.02
N MET A 12 -7.15 -18.68 9.07
CA MET A 12 -8.20 -17.69 8.86
C MET A 12 -9.33 -18.23 7.98
N SER A 13 -10.54 -17.71 8.17
CA SER A 13 -11.61 -17.96 7.20
C SER A 13 -11.23 -17.40 5.83
N LYS A 14 -11.73 -17.99 4.73
CA LYS A 14 -11.39 -17.54 3.37
C LYS A 14 -11.59 -16.05 3.16
N LYS A 15 -12.71 -15.49 3.65
CA LYS A 15 -13.00 -14.06 3.56
C LYS A 15 -12.00 -13.20 4.36
N GLN A 16 -11.55 -13.68 5.51
CA GLN A 16 -10.53 -12.97 6.29
C GLN A 16 -9.17 -13.05 5.60
N LEU A 17 -8.84 -14.20 5.00
CA LEU A 17 -7.60 -14.41 4.26
C LEU A 17 -7.49 -13.44 3.07
N ASP A 18 -8.54 -13.31 2.26
CA ASP A 18 -8.54 -12.45 1.07
C ASP A 18 -8.31 -10.97 1.45
N LYS A 19 -8.89 -10.52 2.57
CA LYS A 19 -8.64 -9.17 3.13
C LYS A 19 -7.19 -8.96 3.56
N GLU A 20 -6.61 -9.92 4.29
CA GLU A 20 -5.21 -9.80 4.71
C GLU A 20 -4.25 -9.84 3.52
N ILE A 21 -4.53 -10.64 2.48
CA ILE A 21 -3.73 -10.65 1.26
C ILE A 21 -3.70 -9.26 0.62
N CYS A 22 -4.85 -8.59 0.51
CA CYS A 22 -4.90 -7.23 -0.04
C CYS A 22 -4.13 -6.22 0.82
N ARG A 23 -4.27 -6.30 2.15
CA ARG A 23 -3.54 -5.41 3.08
C ARG A 23 -2.03 -5.64 3.01
N VAL A 24 -1.58 -6.89 2.98
CA VAL A 24 -0.15 -7.22 2.81
C VAL A 24 0.36 -6.70 1.46
N GLY A 25 -0.45 -6.79 0.39
CA GLY A 25 -0.16 -6.18 -0.91
C GLY A 25 0.08 -4.68 -0.79
N ILE A 26 -0.88 -3.92 -0.23
CA ILE A 26 -0.74 -2.47 -0.01
C ILE A 26 0.54 -2.14 0.78
N ILE A 27 0.84 -2.89 1.84
CA ILE A 27 2.02 -2.64 2.66
C ILE A 27 3.31 -2.87 1.86
N ALA A 28 3.37 -3.93 1.04
CA ALA A 28 4.52 -4.23 0.20
C ALA A 28 4.78 -3.12 -0.82
N GLU A 29 3.72 -2.64 -1.49
CA GLU A 29 3.85 -1.57 -2.47
C GLU A 29 4.26 -0.23 -1.83
N LEU A 30 3.73 0.11 -0.64
CA LEU A 30 4.16 1.31 0.09
C LEU A 30 5.62 1.24 0.56
N ASP A 31 6.11 0.06 0.96
CA ASP A 31 7.53 -0.15 1.29
C ASP A 31 8.41 0.04 0.05
N ALA A 32 7.99 -0.51 -1.10
CA ALA A 32 8.68 -0.37 -2.38
C ALA A 32 8.74 1.10 -2.85
N ILE A 33 7.63 1.84 -2.78
CA ILE A 33 7.59 3.29 -3.09
C ILE A 33 8.64 4.04 -2.27
N ASN A 34 8.61 3.86 -0.95
CA ASN A 34 9.54 4.54 -0.05
C ASN A 34 11.00 4.17 -0.36
N LEU A 35 11.28 2.89 -0.59
CA LEU A 35 12.61 2.40 -0.93
C LEU A 35 13.13 3.03 -2.23
N TYR A 36 12.34 2.99 -3.30
CA TYR A 36 12.76 3.50 -4.61
C TYR A 36 12.93 5.02 -4.62
N GLU A 37 12.04 5.78 -3.96
CA GLU A 37 12.19 7.22 -3.83
C GLU A 37 13.44 7.61 -3.01
N GLN A 38 13.76 6.86 -1.94
CA GLN A 38 14.98 7.07 -1.15
C GLN A 38 16.24 6.77 -1.97
N LEU A 39 16.29 5.64 -2.68
CA LEU A 39 17.42 5.29 -3.55
C LEU A 39 17.61 6.30 -4.69
N ALA A 40 16.51 6.80 -5.25
CA ALA A 40 16.51 7.83 -6.29
C ALA A 40 17.05 9.18 -5.77
N ALA A 41 16.83 9.49 -4.49
CA ALA A 41 17.38 10.68 -3.84
C ALA A 41 18.89 10.56 -3.54
N MET A 42 19.39 9.33 -3.31
CA MET A 42 20.79 9.07 -2.97
C MET A 42 21.73 8.99 -4.18
N THR A 43 21.22 8.55 -5.33
CA THR A 43 22.06 8.33 -6.52
C THR A 43 22.40 9.62 -7.26
N GLY A 44 23.66 9.77 -7.67
CA GLY A 44 24.10 10.83 -8.59
C GLY A 44 23.89 10.48 -10.08
N ASN A 45 23.52 9.25 -10.41
CA ASN A 45 23.32 8.81 -11.79
C ASN A 45 21.90 9.15 -12.28
N THR A 46 21.81 9.99 -13.30
CA THR A 46 20.53 10.51 -13.83
C THR A 46 19.63 9.43 -14.42
N LEU A 47 20.19 8.40 -15.07
CA LEU A 47 19.42 7.30 -15.64
C LEU A 47 18.84 6.41 -14.54
N ILE A 48 19.66 6.05 -13.54
CA ILE A 48 19.19 5.25 -12.39
C ILE A 48 18.08 5.98 -11.65
N LYS A 49 18.26 7.29 -11.39
CA LYS A 49 17.23 8.12 -10.76
C LYS A 49 15.92 8.10 -11.56
N LYS A 50 15.98 8.26 -12.88
CA LYS A 50 14.80 8.27 -13.74
C LYS A 50 14.05 6.93 -13.67
N VAL A 51 14.77 5.82 -13.75
CA VAL A 51 14.17 4.47 -13.69
C VAL A 51 13.54 4.22 -12.33
N LEU A 52 14.23 4.52 -11.22
CA LEU A 52 13.69 4.35 -9.88
C LEU A 52 12.41 5.16 -9.63
N MET A 53 12.38 6.41 -10.10
CA MET A 53 11.18 7.26 -9.97
C MET A 53 10.01 6.77 -10.84
N ASP A 54 10.29 6.14 -11.99
CA ASP A 54 9.27 5.55 -12.86
C ASP A 54 8.68 4.29 -12.21
N ILE A 55 9.53 3.41 -11.68
CA ILE A 55 9.09 2.22 -10.92
C ILE A 55 8.27 2.66 -9.69
N ALA A 56 8.75 3.61 -8.89
CA ALA A 56 8.02 4.12 -7.72
C ALA A 56 6.63 4.69 -8.08
N LYS A 57 6.46 5.21 -9.31
CA LYS A 57 5.17 5.68 -9.80
C LYS A 57 4.25 4.52 -10.17
N GLU A 58 4.78 3.45 -10.76
CA GLU A 58 4.02 2.23 -11.05
C GLU A 58 3.52 1.56 -9.76
N GLU A 59 4.35 1.48 -8.73
CA GLU A 59 3.93 0.88 -7.44
C GLU A 59 2.79 1.68 -6.77
N LYS A 60 2.70 3.00 -6.99
CA LYS A 60 1.53 3.80 -6.54
C LYS A 60 0.24 3.38 -7.25
N THR A 61 0.33 2.88 -8.47
CA THR A 61 -0.82 2.27 -9.18
C THR A 61 -1.19 0.94 -8.54
N HIS A 62 -0.21 0.09 -8.22
CA HIS A 62 -0.43 -1.19 -7.55
C HIS A 62 -1.05 -1.03 -6.15
N VAL A 63 -0.67 0.01 -5.39
CA VAL A 63 -1.39 0.40 -4.15
C VAL A 63 -2.88 0.60 -4.44
N GLY A 64 -3.20 1.32 -5.52
CA GLY A 64 -4.59 1.55 -5.95
C GLY A 64 -5.33 0.26 -6.32
N GLU A 65 -4.68 -0.67 -7.00
CA GLU A 65 -5.26 -1.97 -7.37
C GLU A 65 -5.61 -2.81 -6.13
N PHE A 66 -4.68 -2.97 -5.19
CA PHE A 66 -4.96 -3.69 -3.94
C PHE A 66 -5.99 -2.98 -3.07
N GLN A 67 -5.97 -1.64 -3.02
CA GLN A 67 -6.97 -0.87 -2.29
C GLN A 67 -8.37 -1.09 -2.87
N ALA A 68 -8.51 -1.10 -4.20
CA ALA A 68 -9.79 -1.36 -4.86
C ALA A 68 -10.34 -2.74 -4.48
N LEU A 69 -9.49 -3.78 -4.49
CA LEU A 69 -9.88 -5.13 -4.06
C LEU A 69 -10.27 -5.17 -2.57
N LEU A 70 -9.49 -4.52 -1.70
CA LEU A 70 -9.77 -4.47 -0.26
C LEU A 70 -11.15 -3.87 0.03
N LEU A 71 -11.51 -2.79 -0.67
CA LEU A 71 -12.81 -2.12 -0.48
C LEU A 71 -13.99 -2.95 -0.99
N MET A 72 -13.79 -3.85 -1.95
CA MET A 72 -14.82 -4.81 -2.36
C MET A 72 -15.10 -5.85 -1.26
N GLU A 73 -14.06 -6.26 -0.52
CA GLU A 73 -14.14 -7.32 0.50
C GLU A 73 -14.46 -6.81 1.91
N ASP A 74 -14.11 -5.56 2.23
CA ASP A 74 -14.17 -4.99 3.58
C ASP A 74 -15.05 -3.73 3.69
N LYS A 75 -16.34 -3.93 3.94
CA LYS A 75 -17.30 -2.82 4.09
C LYS A 75 -16.99 -1.88 5.26
N GLU A 76 -16.39 -2.39 6.32
CA GLU A 76 -15.94 -1.56 7.45
C GLU A 76 -14.83 -0.62 6.99
N GLN A 77 -13.84 -1.13 6.25
CA GLN A 77 -12.76 -0.30 5.69
C GLN A 77 -13.29 0.82 4.80
N VAL A 78 -14.36 0.61 4.03
CA VAL A 78 -15.01 1.67 3.22
C VAL A 78 -15.51 2.80 4.12
N LYS A 79 -16.27 2.46 5.17
CA LYS A 79 -16.81 3.43 6.13
C LYS A 79 -15.69 4.20 6.83
N GLU A 80 -14.70 3.50 7.35
CA GLU A 80 -13.60 4.12 8.09
C GLU A 80 -12.67 4.97 7.19
N MET A 81 -12.60 4.69 5.88
CA MET A 81 -11.90 5.59 4.95
C MET A 81 -12.63 6.92 4.75
N GLU A 82 -13.96 6.92 4.74
CA GLU A 82 -14.75 8.15 4.68
C GLU A 82 -14.61 8.94 5.97
N GLU A 83 -14.76 8.28 7.12
CA GLU A 83 -14.61 8.91 8.45
C GLU A 83 -13.20 9.48 8.64
N GLY A 84 -12.14 8.74 8.31
CA GLY A 84 -10.77 9.24 8.39
C GLY A 84 -10.51 10.45 7.47
N ARG A 85 -11.22 10.56 6.34
CA ARG A 85 -11.15 11.76 5.49
C ARG A 85 -11.80 12.96 6.17
N GLU A 86 -12.97 12.76 6.78
CA GLU A 86 -13.68 13.80 7.53
C GLU A 86 -12.86 14.29 8.73
N GLU A 87 -12.28 13.38 9.51
CA GLU A 87 -11.40 13.73 10.64
C GLU A 87 -10.21 14.62 10.22
N VAL A 88 -9.58 14.33 9.08
CA VAL A 88 -8.47 15.14 8.55
C VAL A 88 -8.94 16.53 8.12
N GLU A 89 -10.13 16.65 7.52
CA GLU A 89 -10.69 17.95 7.14
C GLU A 89 -11.07 18.79 8.38
N GLU A 90 -11.60 18.16 9.43
CA GLU A 90 -11.87 18.84 10.70
C GLU A 90 -10.58 19.35 11.35
N MET A 91 -9.48 18.58 11.29
CA MET A 91 -8.18 19.00 11.85
C MET A 91 -7.50 20.15 11.08
N LYS A 92 -7.91 20.40 9.83
CA LYS A 92 -7.39 21.52 9.03
C LYS A 92 -8.10 22.85 9.33
N GLY A 93 -9.30 22.80 9.91
CA GLY A 93 -10.13 23.95 10.28
C GLY A 93 -9.74 24.56 11.63
#